data_AF-A0A553IEN4-F1
#
_entry.id   AF-A0A553IEN4-F1
#
_cell.length_a   1.000
_cell.length_b   1.000
_cell.length_c   1.000
_cell.angle_alpha   90.00
_cell.angle_beta   90.00
_cell.angle_gamma   90.00
#
_symmetry.space_group_name_H-M   'P 1'
#
loop_
_entity.id
_entity.type
_entity.pdbx_description
1 polymer ?
#
loop_
_entity_poly.entity_id
_entity_poly.type
_entity_poly.pdbx_seq_one_letter_code
_entity_poly.pdbx_strand_id
1 'polypeptide(L)'
;MTANPNRFSTYTSTSVGTGSEGKKDDQKKDMWSSMLDSVASGKRLPEKNMLVLGGSVDSQREFVEALSSNGQRRNTDGENVPPIANSFALGYTYYDVLDADQEDILARISLHLLTSPAPSFASLIKPLLTPQSISNTLIVILLDWSQPWSWMRQLREWLLLLRSVLLSLSPECKEAMEEVISSWRERGRTGGSVNLDGTGAVATEGDVALPLGPGEWEDALGLPLCVSERIDYLEKSQSWKEEKFDLVLQYLRTALLRHGASLIYTAPTMMTPLQTLIHASLGIRSLLKRSPLKHNVIDRDKIVVPPNWDSWGKIRVLRDGFDVESVSEGWSIDINQPAPAVKSYATNGVGEGETHESHETSEPEGSAVVMYEEHVQDTSLDTLQLAQGNQDTNKLEWPSVDTQAFLSNQLSRLEQQKKDDEKTIKENSFAQVATDDIISDHIGPVQFNMGGIQVDADDMVQRLKDRQAYGQSPEPLALDDDTQAEPAPQVDTVTLAKFFGNLMNRKPGSGETLGKT
;
A
#
# COMPACT_ATOMS: atom_id res chain seq x y z
N MET A 1 -16.94 5.87 33.05
CA MET A 1 -17.78 4.65 32.95
C MET A 1 -16.93 3.56 32.34
N THR A 2 -16.32 2.75 33.19
CA THR A 2 -15.29 1.76 32.81
C THR A 2 -15.88 0.37 33.02
N ALA A 3 -16.11 -0.35 31.92
CA ALA A 3 -16.51 -1.76 31.96
C ALA A 3 -15.26 -2.62 32.20
N ASN A 4 -15.32 -3.42 33.25
CA ASN A 4 -14.24 -4.31 33.71
C ASN A 4 -14.51 -5.72 33.15
N PRO A 5 -13.64 -6.30 32.30
CA PRO A 5 -13.83 -7.65 31.78
C PRO A 5 -13.04 -8.64 32.64
N ASN A 6 -13.44 -8.82 33.90
CA ASN A 6 -12.93 -9.89 34.75
C ASN A 6 -14.10 -10.50 35.51
N ARG A 7 -14.78 -11.44 34.86
CA ARG A 7 -15.78 -12.29 35.52
C ARG A 7 -15.13 -13.65 35.82
N PHE A 8 -14.26 -13.66 36.82
CA PHE A 8 -13.91 -14.90 37.52
C PHE A 8 -15.15 -15.37 38.28
N SER A 9 -15.62 -16.57 37.97
CA SER A 9 -16.70 -17.23 38.70
C SER A 9 -16.11 -17.84 39.97
N THR A 10 -16.13 -17.09 41.07
CA THR A 10 -15.82 -17.63 42.40
C THR A 10 -17.11 -18.17 43.01
N TYR A 11 -17.41 -19.45 42.77
CA TYR A 11 -18.36 -20.16 43.62
C TYR A 11 -17.62 -20.65 44.86
N THR A 12 -17.70 -19.85 45.92
CA THR A 12 -17.45 -20.30 47.30
C THR A 12 -18.53 -21.32 47.68
N SER A 13 -18.18 -22.60 47.76
CA SER A 13 -19.00 -23.62 48.41
C SER A 13 -18.72 -23.58 49.92
N THR A 14 -19.66 -22.98 50.65
CA THR A 14 -19.72 -23.06 52.12
C THR A 14 -20.03 -24.49 52.53
N SER A 15 -19.14 -25.09 53.33
CA SER A 15 -19.34 -26.37 53.99
C SER A 15 -20.24 -26.20 55.22
N VAL A 16 -21.44 -26.79 55.18
CA VAL A 16 -22.25 -27.09 56.37
C VAL A 16 -22.83 -28.49 56.16
N GLY A 17 -22.56 -29.38 57.12
CA GLY A 17 -22.71 -30.83 56.95
C GLY A 17 -24.07 -31.42 57.31
N THR A 18 -24.02 -32.75 57.45
CA THR A 18 -25.01 -33.75 57.89
C THR A 18 -25.89 -34.37 56.81
N GLY A 19 -25.71 -35.69 56.58
CA GLY A 19 -26.59 -36.52 55.76
C GLY A 19 -25.86 -37.60 54.97
N SER A 20 -25.74 -38.81 55.53
CA SER A 20 -25.04 -39.97 54.96
C SER A 20 -25.79 -40.68 53.81
N GLU A 21 -26.37 -39.96 52.85
CA GLU A 21 -27.05 -40.56 51.68
C GLU A 21 -26.71 -39.89 50.32
N GLY A 22 -25.63 -39.10 50.22
CA GLY A 22 -25.29 -38.34 48.99
C GLY A 22 -24.31 -38.97 47.99
N LYS A 23 -23.61 -40.06 48.35
CA LYS A 23 -22.42 -40.54 47.59
C LYS A 23 -22.68 -40.96 46.14
N LYS A 24 -23.91 -41.31 45.77
CA LYS A 24 -24.25 -41.75 44.41
C LYS A 24 -24.63 -40.60 43.47
N ASP A 25 -25.14 -39.50 44.02
CA ASP A 25 -25.53 -38.32 43.23
C ASP A 25 -24.37 -37.37 43.00
N ASP A 26 -23.44 -37.24 43.96
CA ASP A 26 -22.22 -36.44 43.76
C ASP A 26 -21.28 -37.09 42.73
N GLN A 27 -21.13 -38.43 42.74
CA GLN A 27 -20.38 -39.14 41.69
C GLN A 27 -21.02 -39.00 40.30
N LYS A 28 -22.35 -38.98 40.22
CA LYS A 28 -23.03 -38.71 38.94
C LYS A 28 -22.79 -37.28 38.49
N LYS A 29 -22.90 -36.30 39.38
CA LYS A 29 -22.61 -34.89 39.05
C LYS A 29 -21.17 -34.70 38.58
N ASP A 30 -20.21 -35.39 39.19
CA ASP A 30 -18.80 -35.37 38.77
C ASP A 30 -18.57 -36.08 37.43
N MET A 31 -19.31 -37.15 37.12
CA MET A 31 -19.29 -37.76 35.80
C MET A 31 -19.93 -36.86 34.74
N TRP A 32 -21.04 -36.18 35.06
CA TRP A 32 -21.69 -35.25 34.13
C TRP A 32 -20.87 -33.97 33.93
N SER A 33 -20.19 -33.45 34.94
CA SER A 33 -19.27 -32.32 34.80
C SER A 33 -18.02 -32.73 34.01
N SER A 34 -17.43 -33.89 34.29
CA SER A 34 -16.30 -34.42 33.49
C SER A 34 -16.69 -34.73 32.05
N MET A 35 -17.91 -35.20 31.80
CA MET A 35 -18.41 -35.45 30.45
C MET A 35 -18.78 -34.14 29.74
N LEU A 36 -19.31 -33.14 30.45
CA LEU A 36 -19.55 -31.80 29.91
C LEU A 36 -18.25 -31.05 29.64
N ASP A 37 -17.24 -31.17 30.50
CA ASP A 37 -15.90 -30.63 30.28
C ASP A 37 -15.19 -31.36 29.14
N SER A 38 -15.36 -32.68 29.02
CA SER A 38 -14.84 -33.46 27.89
C SER A 38 -15.56 -33.14 26.57
N VAL A 39 -16.82 -32.74 26.61
CA VAL A 39 -17.59 -32.30 25.42
C VAL A 39 -17.29 -30.83 25.09
N ALA A 40 -17.09 -29.98 26.10
CA ALA A 40 -16.66 -28.60 25.96
C ALA A 40 -15.20 -28.50 25.46
N SER A 41 -14.32 -29.41 25.89
CA SER A 41 -12.96 -29.58 25.36
C SER A 41 -12.95 -30.36 24.05
N GLY A 42 -14.01 -31.12 23.76
CA GLY A 42 -14.06 -32.13 22.71
C GLY A 42 -14.01 -31.62 21.28
N LYS A 43 -14.17 -30.30 21.04
CA LYS A 43 -14.06 -29.68 19.72
C LYS A 43 -13.64 -28.21 19.76
N ARG A 44 -12.76 -27.79 20.69
CA ARG A 44 -12.14 -26.46 20.53
C ARG A 44 -11.07 -26.57 19.45
N LEU A 45 -11.41 -26.13 18.24
CA LEU A 45 -10.48 -26.09 17.12
C LEU A 45 -9.22 -25.32 17.53
N PRO A 46 -8.02 -25.78 17.17
CA PRO A 46 -6.80 -25.02 17.40
C PRO A 46 -6.91 -23.64 16.75
N GLU A 47 -6.80 -22.59 17.56
CA GLU A 47 -6.86 -21.19 17.12
C GLU A 47 -5.43 -20.72 16.79
N LYS A 48 -5.24 -20.21 15.59
CA LYS A 48 -3.99 -19.66 15.08
C LYS A 48 -4.21 -18.22 14.65
N ASN A 49 -3.25 -17.34 14.89
CA ASN A 49 -3.37 -15.92 14.59
C ASN A 49 -2.35 -15.52 13.52
N MET A 50 -2.76 -14.63 12.62
CA MET A 50 -1.89 -14.08 11.60
C MET A 50 -2.07 -12.56 11.56
N LEU A 51 -0.97 -11.84 11.73
CA LEU A 51 -0.92 -10.38 11.58
C LEU A 51 -0.45 -10.07 10.16
N VAL A 52 -1.36 -9.63 9.29
CA VAL A 52 -1.08 -9.28 7.90
C VAL A 52 -0.87 -7.76 7.81
N LEU A 53 0.33 -7.35 7.45
CA LEU A 53 0.79 -5.97 7.49
C LEU A 53 1.17 -5.49 6.08
N GLY A 54 0.80 -4.27 5.71
CA GLY A 54 1.11 -3.67 4.41
C GLY A 54 0.13 -4.07 3.30
N GLY A 55 0.57 -3.84 2.07
CA GLY A 55 -0.25 -4.02 0.87
C GLY A 55 -1.40 -3.00 0.74
N SER A 56 -2.25 -3.21 -0.26
CA SER A 56 -3.53 -2.52 -0.45
C SER A 56 -4.69 -3.40 0.02
N VAL A 57 -5.90 -2.83 0.06
CA VAL A 57 -7.14 -3.59 0.32
C VAL A 57 -7.27 -4.78 -0.65
N ASP A 58 -6.96 -4.55 -1.92
CA ASP A 58 -7.08 -5.56 -2.97
C ASP A 58 -5.98 -6.62 -2.85
N SER A 59 -4.74 -6.22 -2.55
CA SER A 59 -3.64 -7.19 -2.39
C SER A 59 -3.82 -8.05 -1.13
N GLN A 60 -4.36 -7.48 -0.06
CA GLN A 60 -4.73 -8.23 1.14
C GLN A 60 -5.84 -9.25 0.83
N ARG A 61 -6.87 -8.84 0.08
CA ARG A 61 -7.93 -9.76 -0.35
C ARG A 61 -7.40 -10.89 -1.21
N GLU A 62 -6.56 -10.58 -2.18
CA GLU A 62 -5.93 -11.58 -3.04
C GLU A 62 -5.03 -12.53 -2.24
N PHE A 63 -4.25 -12.02 -1.30
CA PHE A 63 -3.44 -12.85 -0.40
C PHE A 63 -4.30 -13.84 0.39
N VAL A 64 -5.42 -13.38 0.97
CA VAL A 64 -6.36 -14.24 1.69
C VAL A 64 -7.00 -15.27 0.78
N GLU A 65 -7.36 -14.88 -0.45
CA GLU A 65 -7.90 -15.80 -1.46
C GLU A 65 -6.87 -16.87 -1.84
N ALA A 66 -5.64 -16.47 -2.16
CA ALA A 66 -4.54 -17.39 -2.48
C ALA A 66 -4.21 -18.37 -1.35
N LEU A 67 -4.37 -17.93 -0.10
CA LEU A 67 -4.10 -18.74 1.10
C LEU A 67 -5.25 -19.73 1.42
N SER A 68 -6.49 -19.32 1.16
CA SER A 68 -7.70 -20.11 1.42
C SER A 68 -8.09 -21.04 0.25
N SER A 69 -7.69 -20.69 -0.97
CA SER A 69 -8.03 -21.42 -2.18
C SER A 69 -7.21 -22.70 -2.30
N ASN A 70 -7.79 -23.83 -1.92
CA ASN A 70 -7.28 -25.12 -2.30
C ASN A 70 -7.45 -25.26 -3.81
N GLY A 71 -6.33 -25.44 -4.55
CA GLY A 71 -6.26 -25.45 -6.03
C GLY A 71 -7.14 -26.48 -6.78
N GLN A 72 -8.11 -27.09 -6.12
CA GLN A 72 -9.10 -28.02 -6.65
C GLN A 72 -10.51 -27.41 -6.79
N ARG A 73 -10.83 -26.26 -6.16
CA ARG A 73 -12.17 -25.65 -6.22
C ARG A 73 -12.15 -24.24 -6.82
N ARG A 74 -12.04 -24.15 -8.15
CA ARG A 74 -12.41 -22.91 -8.88
C ARG A 74 -13.89 -22.88 -9.30
N ASN A 75 -14.69 -23.92 -9.04
CA ASN A 75 -15.99 -24.09 -9.69
C ASN A 75 -17.21 -24.41 -8.79
N THR A 76 -17.09 -24.45 -7.47
CA THR A 76 -18.27 -24.69 -6.60
C THR A 76 -18.16 -23.89 -5.30
N ASP A 77 -19.10 -22.97 -5.12
CA ASP A 77 -19.43 -22.18 -3.92
C ASP A 77 -18.41 -21.11 -3.49
N GLY A 78 -18.65 -19.88 -3.92
CA GLY A 78 -17.94 -18.67 -3.50
C GLY A 78 -18.31 -18.18 -2.09
N GLU A 79 -18.39 -19.07 -1.10
CA GLU A 79 -19.10 -18.78 0.17
C GLU A 79 -18.35 -19.05 1.49
N ASN A 80 -17.03 -19.28 1.50
CA ASN A 80 -16.37 -19.73 2.74
C ASN A 80 -15.38 -18.76 3.42
N VAL A 81 -15.02 -17.62 2.82
CA VAL A 81 -14.20 -16.62 3.52
C VAL A 81 -15.06 -15.40 3.85
N PRO A 82 -15.23 -15.05 5.14
CA PRO A 82 -15.94 -13.85 5.55
C PRO A 82 -15.32 -12.61 4.91
N PRO A 83 -16.15 -11.61 4.53
CA PRO A 83 -15.65 -10.38 3.93
C PRO A 83 -14.68 -9.66 4.87
N ILE A 84 -13.64 -9.06 4.28
CA ILE A 84 -12.61 -8.33 5.03
C ILE A 84 -13.22 -7.01 5.54
N ALA A 85 -13.26 -6.84 6.86
CA ALA A 85 -13.77 -5.63 7.51
C ALA A 85 -12.67 -4.56 7.70
N ASN A 86 -12.16 -3.95 6.63
CA ASN A 86 -10.98 -3.05 6.65
C ASN A 86 -11.28 -1.55 6.56
N SER A 87 -12.54 -1.12 6.73
CA SER A 87 -12.94 0.26 6.41
C SER A 87 -12.55 1.33 7.44
N PHE A 88 -12.44 0.98 8.74
CA PHE A 88 -12.26 2.00 9.81
C PHE A 88 -11.41 1.56 11.02
N ALA A 89 -10.91 0.33 11.05
CA ALA A 89 -10.18 -0.22 12.19
C ALA A 89 -9.20 -1.30 11.73
N LEU A 90 -8.68 -2.10 12.67
CA LEU A 90 -7.97 -3.33 12.36
C LEU A 90 -8.89 -4.26 11.55
N GLY A 91 -8.48 -4.60 10.33
CA GLY A 91 -9.21 -5.54 9.50
C GLY A 91 -9.26 -6.91 10.16
N TYR A 92 -10.37 -7.62 10.03
CA TYR A 92 -10.51 -8.97 10.56
C TYR A 92 -11.21 -9.88 9.54
N THR A 93 -10.67 -11.09 9.40
CA THR A 93 -11.36 -12.23 8.76
C THR A 93 -10.79 -13.52 9.35
N TYR A 94 -11.40 -14.66 9.05
CA TYR A 94 -10.90 -15.96 9.49
C TYR A 94 -11.26 -17.02 8.46
N TYR A 95 -10.54 -18.13 8.46
CA TYR A 95 -10.94 -19.32 7.70
C TYR A 95 -10.50 -20.60 8.41
N ASP A 96 -11.22 -21.67 8.12
CA ASP A 96 -10.95 -23.00 8.66
C ASP A 96 -10.04 -23.76 7.70
N VAL A 97 -8.93 -24.30 8.22
CA VAL A 97 -7.98 -25.10 7.47
C VAL A 97 -8.45 -26.55 7.47
N LEU A 98 -8.71 -27.08 6.27
CA LEU A 98 -9.08 -28.47 6.07
C LEU A 98 -7.84 -29.35 5.81
N ASP A 99 -7.89 -30.62 6.21
CA ASP A 99 -6.86 -31.60 5.84
C ASP A 99 -6.90 -31.93 4.33
N ALA A 100 -5.96 -32.74 3.85
CA ALA A 100 -5.74 -32.99 2.43
C ALA A 100 -6.93 -33.67 1.72
N ASP A 101 -7.79 -34.39 2.45
CA ASP A 101 -9.03 -34.99 1.96
C ASP A 101 -10.24 -34.05 1.97
N GLN A 102 -10.09 -32.85 2.56
CA GLN A 102 -11.14 -31.84 2.74
C GLN A 102 -12.27 -32.25 3.70
N GLU A 103 -12.05 -33.24 4.57
CA GLU A 103 -13.08 -33.71 5.51
C GLU A 103 -12.87 -33.12 6.91
N ASP A 104 -11.65 -33.20 7.43
CA ASP A 104 -11.33 -32.79 8.80
C ASP A 104 -10.82 -31.34 8.88
N ILE A 105 -11.32 -30.58 9.87
CA ILE A 105 -10.80 -29.23 10.18
C ILE A 105 -9.59 -29.37 11.12
N LEU A 106 -8.42 -28.93 10.66
CA LEU A 106 -7.16 -28.97 11.39
C LEU A 106 -7.01 -27.80 12.38
N ALA A 107 -7.37 -26.59 11.96
CA ALA A 107 -7.23 -25.37 12.74
C ALA A 107 -8.08 -24.24 12.18
N ARG A 108 -8.37 -23.23 13.00
CA ARG A 108 -8.94 -21.95 12.56
C ARG A 108 -7.84 -20.90 12.54
N ILE A 109 -7.65 -20.23 11.40
CA ILE A 109 -6.72 -19.10 11.28
C ILE A 109 -7.54 -17.80 11.35
N SER A 110 -7.22 -16.98 12.34
CA SER A 110 -7.72 -15.62 12.54
C SER A 110 -6.74 -14.63 11.94
N LEU A 111 -7.19 -13.79 11.02
CA LEU A 111 -6.38 -12.82 10.30
C LEU A 111 -6.71 -11.43 10.79
N HIS A 112 -5.66 -10.69 11.18
CA HIS A 112 -5.73 -9.29 11.56
C HIS A 112 -4.96 -8.47 10.53
N LEU A 113 -5.66 -7.62 9.79
CA LEU A 113 -5.12 -6.94 8.61
C LEU A 113 -4.89 -5.46 8.88
N LEU A 114 -3.72 -4.97 8.51
CA LEU A 114 -3.34 -3.58 8.68
C LEU A 114 -2.59 -3.06 7.46
N THR A 115 -3.12 -2.02 6.83
CA THR A 115 -2.58 -1.46 5.57
C THR A 115 -1.43 -0.48 5.79
N SER A 116 -1.42 0.27 6.90
CA SER A 116 -0.46 1.36 7.15
C SER A 116 0.26 1.20 8.48
N PRO A 117 1.58 1.47 8.55
CA PRO A 117 2.38 1.38 9.77
C PRO A 117 2.14 2.57 10.73
N ALA A 118 0.90 3.03 10.89
CA ALA A 118 0.60 4.15 11.77
C ALA A 118 0.69 3.73 13.26
N PRO A 119 1.37 4.50 14.13
CA PRO A 119 1.52 4.17 15.55
C PRO A 119 0.20 4.02 16.31
N SER A 120 -0.90 4.60 15.83
CA SER A 120 -2.25 4.42 16.39
C SER A 120 -2.72 2.97 16.39
N PHE A 121 -2.19 2.13 15.48
CA PHE A 121 -2.53 0.72 15.41
C PHE A 121 -1.74 -0.14 16.41
N ALA A 122 -0.65 0.37 16.98
CA ALA A 122 0.13 -0.33 18.01
C ALA A 122 -0.74 -0.73 19.21
N SER A 123 -1.67 0.15 19.63
CA SER A 123 -2.61 -0.14 20.71
C SER A 123 -3.66 -1.18 20.37
N LEU A 124 -3.92 -1.44 19.08
CA LEU A 124 -4.84 -2.48 18.62
C LEU A 124 -4.17 -3.85 18.49
N ILE A 125 -2.86 -3.88 18.21
CA ILE A 125 -2.08 -5.12 18.13
C ILE A 125 -1.81 -5.68 19.53
N LYS A 126 -1.50 -4.80 20.49
CA LYS A 126 -1.12 -5.18 21.86
C LYS A 126 -2.07 -6.20 22.53
N PRO A 127 -3.41 -6.03 22.51
CA PRO A 127 -4.33 -6.96 23.16
C PRO A 127 -4.42 -8.34 22.48
N LEU A 128 -3.97 -8.46 21.22
CA LEU A 128 -3.97 -9.73 20.48
C LEU A 128 -2.81 -10.64 20.92
N LEU A 129 -1.77 -10.05 21.52
CA LEU A 129 -0.55 -10.72 21.93
C LEU A 129 -0.59 -11.01 23.44
N THR A 130 -1.09 -12.21 23.74
CA THR A 130 -1.17 -12.79 25.08
C THR A 130 -0.14 -13.93 25.19
N PRO A 131 0.24 -14.37 26.40
CA PRO A 131 1.17 -15.47 26.55
C PRO A 131 0.73 -16.75 25.80
N GLN A 132 -0.57 -17.01 25.72
CA GLN A 132 -1.11 -18.18 25.03
C GLN A 132 -1.21 -18.00 23.51
N SER A 133 -1.40 -16.77 23.02
CA SER A 133 -1.52 -16.51 21.59
C SER A 133 -0.17 -16.37 20.89
N ILE A 134 0.89 -15.96 21.61
CA ILE A 134 2.24 -15.74 21.06
C ILE A 134 2.79 -16.98 20.35
N SER A 135 2.69 -18.16 20.95
CA SER A 135 3.15 -19.42 20.33
C SER A 135 2.37 -19.82 19.07
N ASN A 136 1.22 -19.18 18.84
CA ASN A 136 0.28 -19.47 17.76
C ASN A 136 0.13 -18.28 16.78
N THR A 137 1.03 -17.29 16.84
CA THR A 137 0.96 -16.08 16.01
C THR A 137 2.06 -16.04 14.96
N LEU A 138 1.70 -15.73 13.72
CA LEU A 138 2.63 -15.46 12.60
C LEU A 138 2.46 -14.02 12.12
N ILE A 139 3.57 -13.34 11.84
CA ILE A 139 3.57 -12.04 11.20
C ILE A 139 3.79 -12.24 9.70
N VAL A 140 2.97 -11.61 8.87
CA VAL A 140 3.12 -11.56 7.42
C VAL A 140 3.20 -10.12 6.96
N ILE A 141 4.29 -9.74 6.30
CA ILE A 141 4.42 -8.42 5.65
C ILE A 141 4.19 -8.61 4.15
N LEU A 142 3.26 -7.84 3.60
CA LEU A 142 2.94 -7.79 2.18
C LEU A 142 3.72 -6.65 1.53
N LEU A 143 4.55 -6.99 0.55
CA LEU A 143 5.27 -6.06 -0.31
C LEU A 143 4.73 -6.16 -1.75
N ASP A 144 4.88 -5.09 -2.51
CA ASP A 144 4.36 -5.00 -3.88
C ASP A 144 5.45 -4.65 -4.88
N TRP A 145 5.60 -5.46 -5.93
CA TRP A 145 6.54 -5.24 -7.04
C TRP A 145 6.21 -4.00 -7.87
N SER A 146 5.11 -3.31 -7.60
CA SER A 146 4.86 -1.97 -8.14
C SER A 146 5.81 -0.91 -7.60
N GLN A 147 6.39 -1.10 -6.40
CA GLN A 147 7.28 -0.13 -5.72
C GLN A 147 8.49 -0.78 -5.02
N PRO A 148 9.30 -1.60 -5.72
CA PRO A 148 10.39 -2.35 -5.11
C PRO A 148 11.43 -1.46 -4.42
N TRP A 149 11.72 -0.27 -4.97
CA TRP A 149 12.63 0.71 -4.37
C TRP A 149 12.30 1.10 -2.92
N SER A 150 11.04 0.96 -2.50
CA SER A 150 10.61 1.31 -1.14
C SER A 150 10.68 0.16 -0.13
N TRP A 151 10.99 -1.06 -0.56
CA TRP A 151 10.78 -2.26 0.26
C TRP A 151 11.63 -2.31 1.52
N MET A 152 12.91 -1.98 1.45
CA MET A 152 13.78 -1.98 2.63
C MET A 152 13.29 -0.97 3.67
N ARG A 153 12.82 0.21 3.21
CA ARG A 153 12.21 1.23 4.07
C ARG A 153 10.89 0.75 4.68
N GLN A 154 9.99 0.20 3.86
CA GLN A 154 8.71 -0.34 4.33
C GLN A 154 8.91 -1.46 5.35
N LEU A 155 9.82 -2.39 5.08
CA LEU A 155 10.18 -3.47 5.99
C LEU A 155 10.70 -2.91 7.32
N ARG A 156 11.62 -1.95 7.28
CA ARG A 156 12.14 -1.28 8.48
C ARG A 156 11.02 -0.65 9.30
N GLU A 157 10.14 0.13 8.68
CA GLU A 157 9.02 0.80 9.37
C GLU A 157 8.08 -0.19 10.07
N TRP A 158 7.71 -1.28 9.39
CA TRP A 158 6.87 -2.32 9.97
C TRP A 158 7.54 -2.99 11.17
N LEU A 159 8.82 -3.33 11.05
CA LEU A 159 9.54 -3.99 12.13
C LEU A 159 9.81 -3.06 13.32
N LEU A 160 10.06 -1.77 13.10
CA LEU A 160 10.17 -0.78 14.17
C LEU A 160 8.84 -0.59 14.92
N LEU A 161 7.72 -0.53 14.19
CA LEU A 161 6.39 -0.51 14.80
C LEU A 161 6.15 -1.77 15.64
N LEU A 162 6.43 -2.95 15.09
CA LEU A 162 6.27 -4.22 15.81
C LEU A 162 7.16 -4.27 17.05
N ARG A 163 8.44 -3.92 16.94
CA ARG A 163 9.37 -3.87 18.06
C ARG A 163 8.86 -2.97 19.17
N SER A 164 8.28 -1.80 18.84
CA SER A 164 7.66 -0.91 19.82
C SER A 164 6.50 -1.57 20.58
N VAL A 165 5.66 -2.35 19.88
CA VAL A 165 4.55 -3.09 20.48
C VAL A 165 5.08 -4.21 21.38
N LEU A 166 5.99 -5.04 20.87
CA LEU A 166 6.53 -6.22 21.55
C LEU A 166 7.31 -5.85 22.82
N LEU A 167 8.07 -4.75 22.79
CA LEU A 167 8.77 -4.24 23.98
C LEU A 167 7.80 -3.76 25.07
N SER A 168 6.60 -3.29 24.68
CA SER A 168 5.56 -2.82 25.60
C SER A 168 4.72 -3.92 26.25
N LEU A 169 4.92 -5.19 25.86
CA LEU A 169 4.20 -6.34 26.40
C LEU A 169 4.65 -6.70 27.83
N SER A 170 3.84 -7.51 28.53
CA SER A 170 4.15 -8.02 29.87
C SER A 170 5.40 -8.92 29.87
N PRO A 171 6.06 -9.10 31.03
CA PRO A 171 7.20 -10.03 31.12
C PRO A 171 6.83 -11.47 30.75
N GLU A 172 5.63 -11.93 31.08
CA GLU A 172 5.11 -13.25 30.71
C GLU A 172 5.06 -13.46 29.18
N CYS A 173 4.65 -12.42 28.44
CA CYS A 173 4.69 -12.45 26.98
C CYS A 173 6.13 -12.52 26.45
N LYS A 174 7.10 -11.88 27.13
CA LYS A 174 8.51 -11.88 26.72
C LYS A 174 9.15 -13.25 26.91
N GLU A 175 8.88 -13.90 28.04
CA GLU A 175 9.30 -15.29 28.29
C GLU A 175 8.73 -16.24 27.22
N ALA A 176 7.43 -16.13 26.91
CA ALA A 176 6.81 -16.90 25.83
C ALA A 176 7.48 -16.65 24.46
N MET A 177 7.87 -15.40 24.16
CA MET A 177 8.61 -15.08 22.94
C MET A 177 10.01 -15.72 22.91
N GLU A 178 10.72 -15.75 24.02
CA GLU A 178 12.04 -16.39 24.12
C GLU A 178 11.95 -17.91 23.88
N GLU A 179 10.91 -18.56 24.41
CA GLU A 179 10.62 -19.97 24.15
C GLU A 179 10.29 -20.22 22.67
N VAL A 180 9.47 -19.36 22.06
CA VAL A 180 9.15 -19.41 20.63
C VAL A 180 10.43 -19.33 19.81
N ILE A 181 11.28 -18.32 20.04
CA ILE A 181 12.53 -18.15 19.30
C ILE A 181 13.48 -19.35 19.49
N SER A 182 13.58 -19.87 20.71
CA SER A 182 14.41 -21.05 20.99
C SER A 182 13.95 -22.26 20.17
N SER A 183 12.63 -22.51 20.11
CA SER A 183 12.06 -23.58 19.26
C SER A 183 12.31 -23.31 17.77
N TRP A 184 12.16 -22.07 17.32
CA TRP A 184 12.25 -21.71 15.91
C TRP A 184 13.66 -21.77 15.33
N ARG A 185 14.72 -21.64 16.15
CA ARG A 185 16.11 -21.81 15.69
C ARG A 185 16.38 -23.21 15.12
N GLU A 186 15.60 -24.22 15.52
CA GLU A 186 15.75 -25.61 15.10
C GLU A 186 14.73 -26.07 14.04
N ARG A 187 13.57 -25.41 13.93
CA ARG A 187 12.47 -25.81 13.03
C ARG A 187 12.85 -25.74 11.55
N GLY A 188 12.72 -26.84 10.83
CA GLY A 188 12.97 -26.88 9.39
C GLY A 188 14.45 -26.73 9.01
N ARG A 189 15.37 -26.75 9.98
CA ARG A 189 16.82 -26.70 9.74
C ARG A 189 17.27 -28.00 9.09
N THR A 190 18.13 -27.90 8.08
CA THR A 190 18.73 -29.09 7.45
C THR A 190 19.58 -29.84 8.47
N GLY A 191 19.37 -31.15 8.61
CA GLY A 191 20.01 -31.96 9.66
C GLY A 191 19.42 -31.76 11.07
N GLY A 192 18.35 -30.98 11.21
CA GLY A 192 17.65 -30.76 12.47
C GLY A 192 16.65 -31.88 12.80
N SER A 193 16.34 -32.03 14.10
CA SER A 193 15.37 -33.01 14.60
C SER A 193 13.91 -32.52 14.52
N VAL A 194 13.65 -31.34 13.96
CA VAL A 194 12.33 -30.71 13.94
C VAL A 194 12.00 -30.23 12.53
N ASN A 195 10.87 -30.70 11.99
CA ASN A 195 10.30 -30.22 10.74
C ASN A 195 9.82 -28.76 10.88
N LEU A 196 9.55 -28.09 9.76
CA LEU A 196 9.07 -26.70 9.79
C LEU A 196 7.75 -26.55 10.57
N ASP A 197 6.87 -27.56 10.49
CA ASP A 197 5.60 -27.61 11.22
C ASP A 197 5.74 -27.81 12.75
N GLY A 198 6.99 -27.85 13.26
CA GLY A 198 7.30 -28.06 14.67
C GLY A 198 7.28 -29.53 15.11
N THR A 199 7.06 -30.47 14.18
CA THR A 199 6.98 -31.90 14.52
C THR A 199 8.35 -32.56 14.44
N GLY A 200 8.55 -33.67 15.18
CA GLY A 200 9.81 -34.42 15.11
C GLY A 200 10.13 -34.87 13.68
N ALA A 201 11.33 -34.53 13.21
CA ALA A 201 11.90 -35.04 11.97
C ALA A 201 12.38 -36.48 12.18
N VAL A 202 12.32 -37.29 11.11
CA VAL A 202 12.91 -38.63 11.13
C VAL A 202 14.40 -38.45 10.84
N ALA A 203 15.24 -38.72 11.83
CA ALA A 203 16.69 -38.61 11.68
C ALA A 203 17.18 -39.57 10.59
N THR A 204 17.92 -39.05 9.61
CA THR A 204 18.64 -39.86 8.64
C THR A 204 20.10 -39.99 9.06
N GLU A 205 20.77 -41.11 8.70
CA GLU A 205 22.18 -41.32 9.05
C GLU A 205 23.04 -40.19 8.45
N GLY A 206 23.66 -39.38 9.32
CA GLY A 206 24.48 -38.23 8.93
C GLY A 206 23.87 -36.85 9.21
N ASP A 207 22.63 -36.79 9.71
CA ASP A 207 22.00 -35.53 10.13
C ASP A 207 22.63 -35.03 11.45
N VAL A 208 23.54 -34.06 11.34
CA VAL A 208 24.07 -33.31 12.48
C VAL A 208 23.67 -31.85 12.30
N ALA A 209 22.91 -31.32 13.25
CA ALA A 209 22.56 -29.90 13.27
C ALA A 209 23.85 -29.07 13.44
N LEU A 210 24.19 -28.31 12.40
CA LEU A 210 25.30 -27.37 12.45
C LEU A 210 24.92 -26.16 13.30
N PRO A 211 25.90 -25.50 13.96
CA PRO A 211 25.65 -24.25 14.66
C PRO A 211 25.13 -23.18 13.68
N LEU A 212 24.47 -22.15 14.23
CA LEU A 212 23.96 -21.02 13.45
C LEU A 212 25.10 -20.33 12.70
N GLY A 213 24.88 -20.05 11.42
CA GLY A 213 25.78 -19.24 10.61
C GLY A 213 25.74 -17.76 10.99
N PRO A 214 26.66 -16.95 10.43
CA PRO A 214 26.63 -15.50 10.62
C PRO A 214 25.35 -14.90 10.04
N GLY A 215 24.79 -13.90 10.72
CA GLY A 215 23.53 -13.27 10.35
C GLY A 215 22.28 -14.10 10.64
N GLU A 216 22.37 -15.38 11.00
CA GLU A 216 21.18 -16.19 11.32
C GLU A 216 20.64 -15.86 12.72
N TRP A 217 19.40 -15.36 12.80
CA TRP A 217 18.69 -15.10 14.07
C TRP A 217 19.40 -14.11 15.02
N GLU A 218 20.14 -13.14 14.48
CA GLU A 218 20.80 -12.08 15.26
C GLU A 218 19.81 -11.04 15.81
N ASP A 219 18.76 -10.70 15.06
CA ASP A 219 17.74 -9.70 15.45
C ASP A 219 16.35 -10.35 15.55
N ALA A 220 16.26 -11.46 16.29
CA ALA A 220 15.01 -12.17 16.47
C ALA A 220 13.91 -11.26 17.07
N LEU A 221 12.75 -11.18 16.39
CA LEU A 221 11.64 -10.32 16.81
C LEU A 221 10.86 -10.85 18.02
N GLY A 222 10.91 -12.15 18.27
CA GLY A 222 10.08 -12.85 19.29
C GLY A 222 8.90 -13.63 18.69
N LEU A 223 8.53 -13.34 17.45
CA LEU A 223 7.48 -14.02 16.69
C LEU A 223 8.03 -14.40 15.30
N PRO A 224 7.53 -15.50 14.69
CA PRO A 224 7.91 -15.85 13.33
C PRO A 224 7.41 -14.80 12.32
N LEU A 225 8.20 -14.58 11.29
CA LEU A 225 7.96 -13.57 10.25
C LEU A 225 8.00 -14.23 8.86
N CYS A 226 7.07 -13.84 8.01
CA CYS A 226 7.03 -14.17 6.59
C CYS A 226 6.87 -12.88 5.78
N VAL A 227 7.64 -12.73 4.71
CA VAL A 227 7.44 -11.66 3.73
C VAL A 227 6.88 -12.28 2.46
N SER A 228 5.74 -11.74 2.02
CA SER A 228 5.06 -12.15 0.80
C SER A 228 5.07 -11.00 -0.20
N GLU A 229 5.63 -11.24 -1.36
CA GLU A 229 5.73 -10.24 -2.42
C GLU A 229 4.72 -10.50 -3.52
N ARG A 230 3.91 -9.50 -3.86
CA ARG A 230 2.96 -9.57 -4.97
C ARG A 230 3.68 -9.26 -6.28
N ILE A 231 3.68 -10.21 -7.22
CA ILE A 231 4.26 -10.07 -8.56
C ILE A 231 3.14 -10.10 -9.63
N ASP A 232 2.91 -8.99 -10.33
CA ASP A 232 1.85 -8.89 -11.36
C ASP A 232 2.39 -8.98 -12.79
N TYR A 233 3.42 -8.19 -13.15
CA TYR A 233 4.10 -8.29 -14.45
C TYR A 233 5.42 -7.50 -14.47
N LEU A 234 6.55 -8.19 -14.29
CA LEU A 234 7.87 -7.55 -14.11
C LEU A 234 8.46 -6.88 -15.37
N GLU A 235 8.09 -7.34 -16.57
CA GLU A 235 8.93 -7.10 -17.75
C GLU A 235 8.44 -6.03 -18.73
N LYS A 236 7.19 -5.56 -18.63
CA LYS A 236 6.62 -4.68 -19.68
C LYS A 236 6.67 -3.18 -19.38
N SER A 237 6.85 -2.78 -18.12
CA SER A 237 6.73 -1.37 -17.73
C SER A 237 8.04 -0.70 -17.33
N GLN A 238 9.03 -1.48 -16.88
CA GLN A 238 10.28 -0.98 -16.32
C GLN A 238 11.43 -1.75 -16.97
N SER A 239 12.43 -1.07 -17.52
CA SER A 239 13.59 -1.65 -18.23
C SER A 239 14.58 -2.35 -17.30
N TRP A 240 14.08 -3.15 -16.35
CA TRP A 240 14.89 -3.88 -15.38
C TRP A 240 15.54 -5.10 -16.02
N LYS A 241 16.83 -5.30 -15.72
CA LYS A 241 17.57 -6.51 -16.06
C LYS A 241 17.51 -7.50 -14.90
N GLU A 242 17.78 -8.77 -15.20
CA GLU A 242 17.89 -9.86 -14.22
C GLU A 242 18.76 -9.49 -13.00
N GLU A 243 19.87 -8.79 -13.24
CA GLU A 243 20.80 -8.30 -12.21
C GLU A 243 20.11 -7.45 -11.13
N LYS A 244 19.13 -6.61 -11.50
CA LYS A 244 18.40 -5.79 -10.51
C LYS A 244 17.46 -6.64 -9.66
N PHE A 245 16.83 -7.66 -10.24
CA PHE A 245 15.96 -8.58 -9.50
C PHE A 245 16.76 -9.41 -8.49
N ASP A 246 17.93 -9.91 -8.92
CA ASP A 246 18.83 -10.65 -8.04
C ASP A 246 19.36 -9.77 -6.92
N LEU A 247 19.69 -8.51 -7.21
CA LEU A 247 20.11 -7.55 -6.20
C LEU A 247 19.01 -7.32 -5.15
N VAL A 248 17.77 -7.06 -5.58
CA VAL A 248 16.63 -6.89 -4.67
C VAL A 248 16.46 -8.12 -3.78
N LEU A 249 16.54 -9.32 -4.38
CA LEU A 249 16.45 -10.58 -3.67
C LEU A 249 17.60 -10.79 -2.67
N GLN A 250 18.84 -10.40 -3.01
CA GLN A 250 19.99 -10.48 -2.10
C GLN A 250 19.83 -9.57 -0.89
N TYR A 251 19.37 -8.32 -1.07
CA TYR A 251 19.11 -7.40 0.04
C TYR A 251 18.04 -7.94 1.00
N LEU A 252 16.90 -8.37 0.46
CA LEU A 252 15.81 -8.91 1.27
C LEU A 252 16.22 -10.17 2.01
N ARG A 253 16.86 -11.13 1.34
CA ARG A 253 17.36 -12.35 1.99
C ARG A 253 18.33 -12.04 3.12
N THR A 254 19.20 -11.05 2.94
CA THR A 254 20.16 -10.63 3.97
C THR A 254 19.47 -10.05 5.20
N ALA A 255 18.51 -9.13 5.01
CA ALA A 255 17.73 -8.55 6.09
C ALA A 255 16.87 -9.59 6.82
N LEU A 256 16.19 -10.46 6.06
CA LEU A 256 15.29 -11.48 6.60
C LEU A 256 16.01 -12.62 7.33
N LEU A 257 17.25 -12.94 6.94
CA LEU A 257 18.09 -13.92 7.63
C LEU A 257 18.32 -13.55 9.11
N ARG A 258 18.52 -12.25 9.39
CA ARG A 258 18.68 -11.72 10.76
C ARG A 258 17.47 -11.96 11.64
N HIS A 259 16.28 -12.01 11.05
CA HIS A 259 15.03 -12.27 11.76
C HIS A 259 14.58 -13.74 11.72
N GLY A 260 15.29 -14.62 11.01
CA GLY A 260 14.87 -16.01 10.79
C GLY A 260 13.59 -16.13 9.96
N ALA A 261 13.31 -15.13 9.12
CA ALA A 261 12.05 -15.01 8.39
C ALA A 261 12.04 -15.83 7.08
N SER A 262 10.85 -16.13 6.57
CA SER A 262 10.68 -16.67 5.21
C SER A 262 10.38 -15.58 4.19
N LEU A 263 10.69 -15.87 2.93
CA LEU A 263 10.34 -15.04 1.78
C LEU A 263 9.61 -15.86 0.72
N ILE A 264 8.53 -15.32 0.15
CA ILE A 264 7.79 -15.96 -0.93
C ILE A 264 7.25 -14.93 -1.93
N TYR A 265 7.34 -15.25 -3.22
CA TYR A 265 6.70 -14.45 -4.26
C TYR A 265 5.36 -15.09 -4.63
N THR A 266 4.35 -14.25 -4.79
CA THR A 266 2.97 -14.61 -5.03
C THR A 266 2.44 -13.85 -6.23
N ALA A 267 1.87 -14.56 -7.20
CA ALA A 267 1.24 -13.96 -8.37
C ALA A 267 -0.24 -14.36 -8.43
N PRO A 268 -1.15 -13.47 -8.85
CA PRO A 268 -2.60 -13.77 -8.87
C PRO A 268 -2.97 -15.01 -9.68
N THR A 269 -2.18 -15.30 -10.71
CA THR A 269 -2.45 -16.38 -11.67
C THR A 269 -1.66 -17.65 -11.41
N MET A 270 -0.70 -17.63 -10.47
CA MET A 270 0.24 -18.72 -10.27
C MET A 270 -0.07 -19.51 -9.00
N MET A 271 -0.01 -20.83 -9.10
CA MET A 271 -0.04 -21.68 -7.93
C MET A 271 1.31 -21.62 -7.21
N THR A 272 1.32 -21.11 -5.99
CA THR A 272 2.51 -21.00 -5.15
C THR A 272 2.39 -21.91 -3.92
N PRO A 273 3.50 -22.30 -3.27
CA PRO A 273 3.46 -23.07 -2.04
C PRO A 273 3.11 -22.20 -0.81
N LEU A 274 2.49 -21.03 -1.00
CA LEU A 274 2.13 -20.07 0.05
C LEU A 274 1.35 -20.75 1.18
N GLN A 275 0.32 -21.50 0.82
CA GLN A 275 -0.50 -22.20 1.80
C GLN A 275 0.32 -23.16 2.66
N THR A 276 1.11 -24.02 2.03
CA THR A 276 1.99 -24.96 2.71
C THR A 276 2.97 -24.25 3.64
N LEU A 277 3.55 -23.13 3.20
CA LEU A 277 4.50 -22.34 3.99
C LEU A 277 3.84 -21.73 5.23
N ILE A 278 2.70 -21.06 5.05
CA ILE A 278 1.98 -20.39 6.15
C ILE A 278 1.43 -21.43 7.15
N HIS A 279 0.84 -22.51 6.66
CA HIS A 279 0.30 -23.57 7.52
C HIS A 279 1.39 -24.25 8.34
N ALA A 280 2.51 -24.62 7.71
CA ALA A 280 3.66 -25.16 8.44
C ALA A 280 4.21 -24.15 9.44
N SER A 281 4.31 -22.87 9.07
CA SER A 281 4.79 -21.82 9.98
C SER A 281 3.88 -21.63 11.21
N LEU A 282 2.57 -21.83 11.06
CA LEU A 282 1.62 -21.81 12.18
C LEU A 282 1.60 -23.11 13.00
N GLY A 283 2.44 -24.09 12.64
CA GLY A 283 2.45 -25.42 13.24
C GLY A 283 1.18 -26.23 12.94
N ILE A 284 0.53 -25.94 11.81
CA ILE A 284 -0.62 -26.70 11.31
C ILE A 284 -0.07 -27.82 10.44
N ARG A 285 -0.41 -29.06 10.82
CA ARG A 285 0.10 -30.27 10.20
C ARG A 285 -1.04 -31.03 9.54
N SER A 286 -0.89 -31.33 8.26
CA SER A 286 -1.75 -32.30 7.58
C SER A 286 -1.45 -33.72 8.08
N LEU A 287 -2.51 -34.47 8.43
CA LEU A 287 -2.38 -35.86 8.88
C LEU A 287 -2.18 -36.81 7.68
N LEU A 288 -2.55 -36.36 6.48
CA LEU A 288 -2.61 -37.17 5.27
C LEU A 288 -1.46 -36.87 4.30
N LYS A 289 -1.02 -35.62 4.18
CA LYS A 289 -0.01 -35.20 3.19
C LYS A 289 1.13 -34.44 3.85
N ARG A 290 2.36 -34.91 3.63
CA ARG A 290 3.58 -34.20 4.02
C ARG A 290 4.42 -33.94 2.79
N SER A 291 4.13 -32.84 2.10
CA SER A 291 5.00 -32.36 1.02
C SER A 291 6.05 -31.41 1.62
N PRO A 292 7.35 -31.73 1.54
CA PRO A 292 8.38 -30.79 1.96
C PRO A 292 8.32 -29.53 1.09
N LEU A 293 8.56 -28.37 1.70
CA LEU A 293 8.70 -27.13 0.95
C LEU A 293 9.94 -27.18 0.08
N LYS A 294 9.76 -26.96 -1.22
CA LYS A 294 10.87 -26.83 -2.15
C LYS A 294 11.28 -25.36 -2.22
N HIS A 295 12.51 -25.09 -1.81
CA HIS A 295 13.12 -23.77 -1.96
C HIS A 295 13.37 -23.48 -3.45
N ASN A 296 13.34 -22.20 -3.80
CA ASN A 296 13.73 -21.72 -5.12
C ASN A 296 14.20 -20.26 -5.01
N VAL A 297 15.39 -20.00 -5.51
CA VAL A 297 15.99 -18.66 -5.60
C VAL A 297 16.42 -18.31 -7.03
N ILE A 298 16.06 -19.14 -8.00
CA ILE A 298 16.52 -19.06 -9.39
C ILE A 298 15.37 -18.65 -10.31
N ASP A 299 14.23 -19.34 -10.24
CA ASP A 299 13.04 -18.95 -11.00
C ASP A 299 12.37 -17.74 -10.32
N ARG A 300 12.61 -16.55 -10.90
CA ARG A 300 12.21 -15.24 -10.36
C ARG A 300 10.72 -15.12 -10.03
N ASP A 301 9.86 -15.83 -10.75
CA ASP A 301 8.42 -15.72 -10.56
C ASP A 301 7.92 -16.68 -9.46
N LYS A 302 8.82 -17.51 -8.93
CA LYS A 302 8.53 -18.59 -7.97
C LYS A 302 9.49 -18.59 -6.79
N ILE A 303 9.99 -17.43 -6.38
CA ILE A 303 10.92 -17.36 -5.25
C ILE A 303 10.26 -17.89 -3.99
N VAL A 304 10.94 -18.82 -3.32
CA VAL A 304 10.55 -19.43 -2.06
C VAL A 304 11.80 -19.66 -1.24
N VAL A 305 11.94 -18.94 -0.14
CA VAL A 305 13.00 -19.07 0.86
C VAL A 305 12.33 -19.46 2.18
N PRO A 306 12.30 -20.76 2.53
CA PRO A 306 11.77 -21.21 3.81
C PRO A 306 12.65 -20.73 4.99
N PRO A 307 12.10 -20.66 6.21
CA PRO A 307 12.89 -20.37 7.41
C PRO A 307 14.00 -21.41 7.59
N ASN A 308 15.15 -20.99 8.13
CA ASN A 308 16.33 -21.85 8.39
C ASN A 308 16.94 -22.57 7.17
N TRP A 309 16.59 -22.18 5.94
CA TRP A 309 17.22 -22.72 4.72
C TRP A 309 18.40 -21.86 4.24
N ASP A 310 18.29 -20.53 4.36
CA ASP A 310 19.24 -19.60 3.75
C ASP A 310 20.55 -19.44 4.55
N SER A 311 21.58 -18.85 3.96
CA SER A 311 22.83 -18.48 4.64
C SER A 311 23.62 -17.47 3.81
N TRP A 312 24.56 -16.74 4.41
CA TRP A 312 25.43 -15.79 3.69
C TRP A 312 26.11 -16.39 2.47
N GLY A 313 26.58 -17.64 2.58
CA GLY A 313 27.18 -18.35 1.45
C GLY A 313 26.22 -18.51 0.27
N LYS A 314 24.93 -18.82 0.51
CA LYS A 314 23.91 -18.95 -0.53
C LYS A 314 23.46 -17.61 -1.11
N ILE A 315 23.51 -16.54 -0.32
CA ILE A 315 23.15 -15.19 -0.78
C ILE A 315 24.25 -14.64 -1.68
N ARG A 316 25.51 -14.79 -1.26
CA ARG A 316 26.68 -14.25 -1.98
C ARG A 316 26.87 -14.86 -3.36
N VAL A 317 26.58 -16.15 -3.54
CA VAL A 317 26.76 -16.85 -4.84
C VAL A 317 25.66 -16.56 -5.85
N LEU A 318 24.58 -15.85 -5.48
CA LEU A 318 23.51 -15.52 -6.43
C LEU A 318 24.03 -14.58 -7.52
N ARG A 319 24.78 -13.54 -7.13
CA ARG A 319 25.50 -12.63 -8.02
C ARG A 319 26.78 -12.12 -7.36
N ASP A 320 27.83 -12.00 -8.16
CA ASP A 320 29.12 -11.45 -7.74
C ASP A 320 29.01 -9.96 -7.39
N GLY A 321 29.85 -9.52 -6.45
CA GLY A 321 29.92 -8.11 -6.05
C GLY A 321 28.93 -7.68 -4.95
N PHE A 322 28.09 -8.59 -4.46
CA PHE A 322 27.21 -8.32 -3.32
C PHE A 322 27.94 -8.50 -1.98
N ASP A 323 28.01 -7.42 -1.21
CA ASP A 323 28.60 -7.44 0.13
C ASP A 323 27.53 -7.70 1.21
N VAL A 324 27.30 -8.98 1.47
CA VAL A 324 26.34 -9.44 2.49
C VAL A 324 26.69 -8.99 3.91
N GLU A 325 27.97 -8.79 4.22
CA GLU A 325 28.42 -8.38 5.56
C GLU A 325 28.00 -6.93 5.80
N SER A 326 28.37 -6.03 4.90
CA SER A 326 28.01 -4.60 4.97
C SER A 326 26.49 -4.39 5.00
N VAL A 327 25.73 -5.12 4.17
CA VAL A 327 24.26 -5.01 4.16
C VAL A 327 23.65 -5.54 5.47
N SER A 328 24.18 -6.63 6.00
CA SER A 328 23.74 -7.19 7.28
C SER A 328 23.99 -6.21 8.43
N GLU A 329 25.18 -5.62 8.50
CA GLU A 329 25.55 -4.62 9.51
C GLU A 329 24.70 -3.35 9.38
N GLY A 330 24.53 -2.86 8.16
CA GLY A 330 23.68 -1.70 7.88
C GLY A 330 22.22 -1.92 8.28
N TRP A 331 21.70 -3.14 8.10
CA TRP A 331 20.36 -3.49 8.58
C TRP A 331 20.26 -3.48 10.10
N SER A 332 21.31 -3.91 10.80
CA SER A 332 21.38 -3.81 12.26
C SER A 332 21.32 -2.35 12.73
N ILE A 333 22.01 -1.44 12.02
CA ILE A 333 21.94 0.00 12.30
C ILE A 333 20.50 0.50 12.11
N ASP A 334 19.87 0.13 11.00
CA ASP A 334 18.50 0.53 10.65
C ASP A 334 17.46 0.09 11.68
N ILE A 335 17.53 -1.15 12.14
CA ILE A 335 16.53 -1.73 13.04
C ILE A 335 16.67 -1.30 14.50
N ASN A 336 17.85 -0.79 14.87
CA ASN A 336 18.15 -0.28 16.21
C ASN A 336 17.86 1.22 16.37
N GLN A 337 17.30 1.86 15.34
CA GLN A 337 16.77 3.21 15.45
C GLN A 337 15.49 3.26 16.30
N PRO A 338 15.18 4.41 16.94
CA PRO A 338 13.89 4.60 17.58
C PRO A 338 12.77 4.60 16.54
N ALA A 339 11.62 4.01 16.88
CA ALA A 339 10.44 4.04 16.01
C ALA A 339 10.05 5.51 15.71
N PRO A 340 9.66 5.82 14.46
CA PRO A 340 9.34 7.19 14.07
C PRO A 340 8.22 7.76 14.96
N ALA A 341 8.50 8.89 15.61
CA ALA A 341 7.51 9.60 16.40
C ALA A 341 6.37 10.08 15.50
N VAL A 342 5.14 10.01 15.98
CA VAL A 342 3.95 10.52 15.26
C VAL A 342 4.21 11.98 14.88
N LYS A 343 4.27 12.27 13.57
CA LYS A 343 4.09 13.65 13.09
C LYS A 343 2.66 14.04 13.44
N SER A 344 2.47 14.76 14.55
CA SER A 344 1.19 15.34 14.88
C SER A 344 0.89 16.40 13.82
N TYR A 345 0.09 16.06 12.81
CA TYR A 345 -0.59 17.07 12.01
C TYR A 345 -1.65 17.70 12.91
N ALA A 346 -1.21 18.66 13.73
CA ALA A 346 -2.12 19.51 14.48
C ALA A 346 -2.83 20.42 13.48
N THR A 347 -4.09 20.11 13.21
CA THR A 347 -5.01 21.06 12.59
C THR A 347 -5.44 22.08 13.64
N ASN A 348 -5.23 23.35 13.29
CA ASN A 348 -5.76 24.61 13.85
C ASN A 348 -4.93 25.37 14.88
N GLY A 349 -4.55 26.60 14.49
CA GLY A 349 -4.26 27.71 15.41
C GLY A 349 -3.40 28.80 14.77
N VAL A 350 -4.02 29.87 14.27
CA VAL A 350 -3.35 31.10 13.84
C VAL A 350 -2.51 31.67 14.98
N GLY A 351 -1.20 31.81 14.79
CA GLY A 351 -0.28 32.38 15.79
C GLY A 351 1.16 32.39 15.32
N GLU A 352 1.59 33.57 14.89
CA GLU A 352 2.95 34.06 14.58
C GLU A 352 4.18 33.21 14.97
N GLY A 353 5.04 32.97 13.97
CA GLY A 353 6.50 32.95 14.14
C GLY A 353 7.13 31.64 14.61
N GLU A 354 6.96 30.55 13.86
CA GLU A 354 7.77 29.35 14.06
C GLU A 354 8.90 29.27 13.01
N THR A 355 10.12 29.31 13.51
CA THR A 355 11.33 28.92 12.78
C THR A 355 11.14 27.52 12.22
N HIS A 356 11.11 27.39 10.89
CA HIS A 356 11.21 26.12 10.20
C HIS A 356 12.57 25.47 10.51
N GLU A 357 12.65 24.71 11.60
CA GLU A 357 13.62 23.64 11.71
C GLU A 357 13.14 22.53 10.78
N SER A 358 13.66 22.54 9.55
CA SER A 358 13.75 21.32 8.74
C SER A 358 14.62 20.34 9.52
N HIS A 359 14.03 19.56 10.43
CA HIS A 359 14.64 18.34 10.89
C HIS A 359 14.72 17.40 9.67
N GLU A 360 15.77 17.57 8.87
CA GLU A 360 16.33 16.49 8.09
C GLU A 360 16.57 15.36 9.09
N THR A 361 15.72 14.34 9.08
CA THR A 361 16.08 13.06 9.68
C THR A 361 17.26 12.56 8.87
N SER A 362 18.47 12.92 9.30
CA SER A 362 19.70 12.41 8.73
C SER A 362 19.66 10.89 8.88
N GLU A 363 19.46 10.18 7.77
CA GLU A 363 19.57 8.72 7.75
C GLU A 363 20.97 8.35 8.27
N PRO A 364 21.08 7.31 9.12
CA PRO A 364 22.35 7.00 9.74
C PRO A 364 23.37 6.54 8.70
N GLU A 365 24.62 6.91 8.93
CA GLU A 365 25.75 6.46 8.14
C GLU A 365 25.81 4.91 8.15
N GLY A 366 25.93 4.32 6.97
CA GLY A 366 25.95 2.86 6.81
C GLY A 366 24.57 2.18 6.77
N SER A 367 23.47 2.93 6.71
CA SER A 367 22.11 2.37 6.56
C SER A 367 21.99 1.46 5.33
N ALA A 368 21.49 0.23 5.53
CA ALA A 368 21.18 -0.69 4.45
C ALA A 368 19.98 -0.20 3.62
N VAL A 369 19.04 0.54 4.22
CA VAL A 369 17.95 1.20 3.49
C VAL A 369 18.50 2.21 2.50
N VAL A 370 19.44 3.07 2.91
CA VAL A 370 20.07 4.05 2.02
C VAL A 370 20.86 3.37 0.91
N MET A 371 21.66 2.35 1.25
CA MET A 371 22.39 1.56 0.25
C MET A 371 21.44 0.92 -0.76
N TYR A 372 20.32 0.38 -0.30
CA TYR A 372 19.33 -0.22 -1.18
C TYR A 372 18.70 0.80 -2.15
N GLU A 373 18.23 1.93 -1.62
CA GLU A 373 17.59 2.99 -2.41
C GLU A 373 18.53 3.63 -3.42
N GLU A 374 19.84 3.70 -3.12
CA GLU A 374 20.85 4.16 -4.07
C GLU A 374 20.94 3.24 -5.30
N HIS A 375 20.87 1.92 -5.10
CA HIS A 375 20.99 0.95 -6.20
C HIS A 375 19.65 0.62 -6.88
N VAL A 376 18.54 0.75 -6.15
CA VAL A 376 17.18 0.43 -6.58
C VAL A 376 16.34 1.71 -6.57
N GLN A 377 16.49 2.51 -7.63
CA GLN A 377 15.84 3.81 -7.76
C GLN A 377 14.49 3.73 -8.51
N ASP A 378 13.61 4.69 -8.23
CA ASP A 378 12.33 4.89 -8.92
C ASP A 378 12.52 5.64 -10.24
N THR A 379 12.46 4.92 -11.37
CA THR A 379 12.61 5.51 -12.70
C THR A 379 11.41 6.37 -13.14
N SER A 380 10.27 6.26 -12.45
CA SER A 380 9.10 7.10 -12.73
C SER A 380 9.32 8.54 -12.29
N LEU A 381 10.11 8.75 -11.23
CA LEU A 381 10.51 10.08 -10.77
C LEU A 381 11.51 10.71 -11.75
N ASP A 382 12.47 9.93 -12.26
CA ASP A 382 13.47 10.42 -13.24
C ASP A 382 12.80 10.89 -14.55
N THR A 383 11.79 10.16 -15.03
CA THR A 383 11.06 10.54 -16.26
C THR A 383 10.23 11.81 -16.06
N LEU A 384 9.66 12.03 -14.87
CA LEU A 384 9.00 13.29 -14.51
C LEU A 384 10.00 14.45 -14.35
N GLN A 385 11.17 14.20 -13.75
CA GLN A 385 12.23 15.21 -13.59
C GLN A 385 12.83 15.64 -14.94
N LEU A 386 13.02 14.69 -15.87
CA LEU A 386 13.43 14.99 -17.25
C LEU A 386 12.37 15.79 -18.01
N ALA A 387 11.08 15.52 -17.76
CA ALA A 387 9.98 16.30 -18.35
C ALA A 387 9.83 17.70 -17.73
N GLN A 388 10.25 17.90 -16.47
CA GLN A 388 10.10 19.15 -15.72
C GLN A 388 11.36 20.03 -15.67
N GLY A 389 12.49 19.57 -16.21
CA GLY A 389 13.70 20.38 -16.36
C GLY A 389 14.30 20.82 -15.03
N ASN A 390 15.09 19.95 -14.41
CA ASN A 390 16.10 20.29 -13.40
C ASN A 390 15.65 21.29 -12.29
N GLN A 391 14.45 21.10 -11.77
CA GLN A 391 14.04 21.70 -10.49
C GLN A 391 13.93 20.57 -9.45
N ASP A 392 14.70 20.68 -8.37
CA ASP A 392 14.73 19.74 -7.26
C ASP A 392 13.32 19.48 -6.71
N THR A 393 12.79 18.27 -6.94
CA THR A 393 11.41 17.90 -6.58
C THR A 393 11.23 17.51 -5.11
N ASN A 394 12.28 17.58 -4.27
CA ASN A 394 12.11 17.38 -2.82
C ASN A 394 11.42 18.56 -2.12
N LYS A 395 11.12 19.65 -2.85
CA LYS A 395 10.25 20.74 -2.40
C LYS A 395 8.98 20.76 -3.25
N LEU A 396 7.90 20.18 -2.73
CA LEU A 396 6.54 20.37 -3.28
C LEU A 396 6.01 21.79 -3.03
N GLU A 397 6.71 22.56 -2.19
CA GLU A 397 6.35 23.94 -1.85
C GLU A 397 7.06 24.90 -2.79
N TRP A 398 6.29 25.55 -3.67
CA TRP A 398 6.74 26.81 -4.24
C TRP A 398 6.70 27.85 -3.11
N PRO A 399 7.85 28.43 -2.71
CA PRO A 399 7.83 29.57 -1.82
C PRO A 399 7.08 30.68 -2.55
N SER A 400 5.88 31.01 -2.07
CA SER A 400 5.17 32.20 -2.55
C SER A 400 6.09 33.38 -2.37
N VAL A 401 6.38 34.12 -3.44
CA VAL A 401 7.17 35.35 -3.36
C VAL A 401 6.52 36.24 -2.30
N ASP A 402 7.33 36.74 -1.35
CA ASP A 402 6.84 37.67 -0.34
C ASP A 402 6.04 38.79 -1.01
N THR A 403 4.83 39.03 -0.50
CA THR A 403 3.88 39.97 -1.09
C THR A 403 4.48 41.36 -1.27
N GLN A 404 5.31 41.82 -0.33
CA GLN A 404 5.97 43.12 -0.42
C GLN A 404 7.09 43.13 -1.47
N ALA A 405 7.86 42.05 -1.55
CA ALA A 405 8.86 41.88 -2.61
C ALA A 405 8.20 41.86 -4.01
N PHE A 406 7.09 41.14 -4.18
CA PHE A 406 6.34 41.11 -5.44
C PHE A 406 5.78 42.49 -5.80
N LEU A 407 5.12 43.17 -4.86
CA LEU A 407 4.54 44.50 -5.09
C LEU A 407 5.62 45.55 -5.38
N SER A 408 6.78 45.50 -4.73
CA SER A 408 7.90 46.39 -5.01
C SER A 408 8.44 46.22 -6.44
N ASN A 409 8.52 44.97 -6.92
CA ASN A 409 8.91 44.67 -8.29
C ASN A 409 7.88 45.21 -9.29
N GLN A 410 6.58 45.01 -9.03
CA GLN A 410 5.52 45.56 -9.88
C GLN A 410 5.50 47.09 -9.87
N LEU A 411 5.75 47.73 -8.72
CA LEU A 411 5.84 49.18 -8.61
C LEU A 411 7.00 49.73 -9.43
N SER A 412 8.15 49.08 -9.42
CA SER A 412 9.29 49.47 -10.26
C SER A 412 8.97 49.41 -11.75
N ARG A 413 8.22 48.39 -12.18
CA ARG A 413 7.74 48.25 -13.57
C ARG A 413 6.72 49.33 -13.92
N LEU A 414 5.79 49.65 -13.02
CA LEU A 414 4.82 50.72 -13.23
C LEU A 414 5.48 52.10 -13.29
N GLU A 415 6.49 52.37 -12.47
CA GLU A 415 7.26 53.62 -12.55
C GLU A 415 8.05 53.73 -13.86
N GLN A 416 8.58 52.61 -14.35
CA GLN A 416 9.24 52.54 -15.66
C GLN A 416 8.25 52.86 -16.77
N GLN A 417 7.08 52.19 -16.78
CA GLN A 417 6.01 52.45 -17.75
C GLN A 417 5.49 53.89 -17.66
N LYS A 418 5.31 54.43 -16.46
CA LYS A 418 4.92 55.83 -16.26
C LYS A 418 5.96 56.80 -16.84
N LYS A 419 7.25 56.53 -16.66
CA LYS A 419 8.32 57.36 -17.25
C LYS A 419 8.35 57.24 -18.77
N ASP A 420 8.10 56.05 -19.29
CA ASP A 420 8.00 55.83 -20.73
C ASP A 420 6.79 56.59 -21.27
N ASP A 421 5.61 56.46 -20.66
CA ASP A 421 4.40 57.22 -21.01
C ASP A 421 4.59 58.75 -20.89
N GLU A 422 5.25 59.25 -19.84
CA GLU A 422 5.56 60.68 -19.71
C GLU A 422 6.54 61.17 -20.80
N LYS A 423 7.46 60.31 -21.26
CA LYS A 423 8.29 60.61 -22.43
C LYS A 423 7.46 60.60 -23.70
N THR A 424 6.60 59.60 -23.89
CA THR A 424 5.70 59.52 -25.06
C THR A 424 4.75 60.73 -25.11
N ILE A 425 4.24 61.19 -23.96
CA ILE A 425 3.39 62.39 -23.86
C ILE A 425 4.22 63.65 -24.13
N LYS A 426 5.47 63.75 -23.68
CA LYS A 426 6.34 64.89 -24.02
C LYS A 426 6.71 64.91 -25.50
N GLU A 427 7.02 63.76 -26.09
CA GLU A 427 7.28 63.60 -27.52
C GLU A 427 6.02 63.92 -28.36
N ASN A 428 4.84 63.42 -27.96
CA ASN A 428 3.57 63.75 -28.62
C ASN A 428 3.12 65.20 -28.38
N SER A 429 3.40 65.82 -27.23
CA SER A 429 3.09 67.23 -26.98
C SER A 429 3.97 68.19 -27.79
N PHE A 430 5.16 67.74 -28.23
CA PHE A 430 5.99 68.46 -29.19
C PHE A 430 5.54 68.24 -30.65
N ALA A 431 4.82 67.14 -30.91
CA ALA A 431 4.15 66.89 -32.20
C ALA A 431 2.77 67.56 -32.29
N GLN A 432 2.08 67.85 -31.18
CA GLN A 432 0.72 68.42 -31.12
C GLN A 432 0.62 69.93 -31.45
N VAL A 433 1.59 70.49 -32.18
CA VAL A 433 1.47 71.80 -32.86
C VAL A 433 1.37 71.63 -34.38
N ALA A 434 1.48 70.41 -34.90
CA ALA A 434 1.21 70.12 -36.30
C ALA A 434 0.53 68.75 -36.40
N THR A 435 -0.54 68.67 -37.19
CA THR A 435 -1.24 67.42 -37.60
C THR A 435 -2.35 66.89 -36.69
N ASP A 436 -3.44 67.66 -36.53
CA ASP A 436 -4.77 67.08 -36.22
C ASP A 436 -5.52 66.61 -37.49
N ASP A 437 -5.03 66.92 -38.70
CA ASP A 437 -5.76 66.69 -39.97
C ASP A 437 -5.33 65.46 -40.79
N ILE A 438 -4.40 64.61 -40.31
CA ILE A 438 -3.79 63.56 -41.17
C ILE A 438 -4.02 62.11 -40.70
N ILE A 439 -4.55 61.89 -39.48
CA ILE A 439 -4.68 60.52 -38.92
C ILE A 439 -6.05 59.86 -39.25
N SER A 440 -7.01 60.59 -39.84
CA SER A 440 -8.33 60.02 -40.17
C SER A 440 -8.35 59.09 -41.39
N ASP A 441 -7.32 59.11 -42.24
CA ASP A 441 -7.43 58.55 -43.60
C ASP A 441 -6.69 57.20 -43.82
N HIS A 442 -6.15 56.58 -42.77
CA HIS A 442 -5.35 55.34 -42.90
C HIS A 442 -5.81 54.15 -42.04
N ILE A 443 -6.97 54.24 -41.38
CA ILE A 443 -7.53 53.11 -40.61
C ILE A 443 -8.59 52.43 -41.48
N GLY A 444 -8.33 51.18 -41.89
CA GLY A 444 -9.30 50.35 -42.61
C GLY A 444 -10.49 49.94 -41.71
N PRO A 445 -11.65 49.57 -42.29
CA PRO A 445 -12.87 49.30 -41.55
C PRO A 445 -12.70 48.15 -40.56
N VAL A 446 -13.12 48.38 -39.31
CA VAL A 446 -12.98 47.43 -38.21
C VAL A 446 -14.12 46.41 -38.27
N GLN A 447 -13.80 45.14 -38.55
CA GLN A 447 -14.77 44.04 -38.64
C GLN A 447 -14.73 43.16 -37.39
N PHE A 448 -15.90 42.87 -36.83
CA PHE A 448 -16.06 41.98 -35.68
C PHE A 448 -16.79 40.68 -36.10
N ASN A 449 -16.38 39.54 -35.56
CA ASN A 449 -17.07 38.27 -35.77
C ASN A 449 -17.95 37.97 -34.55
N MET A 450 -19.27 37.97 -34.74
CA MET A 450 -20.23 37.56 -33.71
C MET A 450 -21.01 36.34 -34.21
N GLY A 451 -20.72 35.18 -33.61
CA GLY A 451 -21.49 33.95 -33.88
C GLY A 451 -21.34 33.39 -35.30
N GLY A 452 -20.23 33.66 -36.00
CA GLY A 452 -19.97 33.14 -37.35
C GLY A 452 -20.34 34.08 -38.50
N ILE A 453 -20.83 35.30 -38.19
CA ILE A 453 -21.13 36.34 -39.16
C ILE A 453 -20.14 37.50 -38.97
N GLN A 454 -19.53 37.96 -40.06
CA GLN A 454 -18.66 39.15 -40.07
C GLN A 454 -19.53 40.40 -40.14
N VAL A 455 -19.41 41.27 -39.15
CA VAL A 455 -20.18 42.51 -39.03
C VAL A 455 -19.21 43.69 -39.06
N ASP A 456 -19.48 44.65 -39.95
CA ASP A 456 -18.72 45.90 -40.05
C ASP A 456 -19.19 46.89 -38.98
N ALA A 457 -18.25 47.41 -38.19
CA ALA A 457 -18.56 48.30 -37.08
C ALA A 457 -19.19 49.62 -37.56
N ASP A 458 -18.76 50.12 -38.72
CA ASP A 458 -19.22 51.40 -39.24
C ASP A 458 -20.68 51.32 -39.73
N ASP A 459 -21.08 50.20 -40.35
CA ASP A 459 -22.49 49.94 -40.73
C ASP A 459 -23.39 49.85 -39.48
N MET A 460 -22.89 49.25 -38.40
CA MET A 460 -23.65 49.13 -37.16
C MET A 460 -23.85 50.48 -36.46
N VAL A 461 -22.83 51.35 -36.48
CA VAL A 461 -22.89 52.71 -35.95
C VAL A 461 -23.79 53.59 -36.82
N GLN A 462 -23.75 53.45 -38.14
CA GLN A 462 -24.63 54.14 -39.07
C GLN A 462 -26.10 53.78 -38.81
N ARG A 463 -26.42 52.49 -38.66
CA ARG A 463 -27.78 52.03 -38.31
C ARG A 463 -28.24 52.51 -36.94
N LEU A 464 -27.34 52.63 -35.96
CA LEU A 464 -27.65 53.19 -34.65
C LEU A 464 -27.95 54.69 -34.73
N LYS A 465 -27.21 55.44 -35.55
CA LYS A 465 -27.48 56.85 -35.83
C LYS A 465 -28.81 57.04 -36.56
N ASP A 466 -29.11 56.21 -37.57
CA ASP A 466 -30.39 56.26 -38.28
C ASP A 466 -31.57 55.92 -37.37
N ARG A 467 -31.36 55.01 -36.40
CA ARG A 467 -32.36 54.66 -35.39
C ARG A 467 -32.55 55.76 -34.34
N GLN A 468 -31.52 56.54 -34.05
CA GLN A 468 -31.58 57.68 -33.12
C GLN A 468 -32.08 58.97 -33.79
N ALA A 469 -31.91 59.12 -35.11
CA ALA A 469 -32.42 60.26 -35.88
C ALA A 469 -33.96 60.28 -36.02
N TYR A 470 -34.62 59.13 -35.81
CA TYR A 470 -36.08 58.99 -35.83
C TYR A 470 -36.71 58.90 -34.43
N GLY A 471 -36.16 59.63 -33.46
CA GLY A 471 -36.70 59.71 -32.10
C GLY A 471 -37.56 60.95 -31.82
N GLN A 472 -38.80 61.02 -32.34
CA GLN A 472 -39.91 61.72 -31.65
C GLN A 472 -41.25 60.98 -31.86
N SER A 473 -41.99 60.87 -30.75
CA SER A 473 -43.12 59.97 -30.39
C SER A 473 -44.45 60.22 -31.16
N PRO A 474 -45.47 59.34 -31.04
CA PRO A 474 -46.37 59.39 -29.88
C PRO A 474 -46.77 58.03 -29.25
N GLU A 475 -46.91 58.06 -27.92
CA GLU A 475 -47.79 57.24 -27.06
C GLU A 475 -49.29 57.30 -27.50
N PRO A 476 -50.26 56.60 -26.86
CA PRO A 476 -50.36 55.18 -26.48
C PRO A 476 -51.72 54.55 -26.93
N LEU A 477 -51.92 53.26 -26.61
CA LEU A 477 -53.19 52.52 -26.42
C LEU A 477 -53.72 51.56 -27.52
N ALA A 478 -53.91 50.32 -27.03
CA ALA A 478 -54.95 49.33 -27.29
C ALA A 478 -54.97 48.58 -28.64
N LEU A 479 -54.87 47.24 -28.56
CA LEU A 479 -56.00 46.31 -28.74
C LEU A 479 -55.56 44.86 -28.55
N ASP A 480 -56.50 44.07 -28.05
CA ASP A 480 -56.44 42.69 -27.60
C ASP A 480 -56.25 41.62 -28.69
N ASP A 481 -55.89 40.43 -28.20
CA ASP A 481 -56.36 39.08 -28.57
C ASP A 481 -55.70 38.28 -29.72
N ASP A 482 -55.32 37.06 -29.33
CA ASP A 482 -55.16 35.81 -30.07
C ASP A 482 -54.40 35.78 -31.42
N THR A 483 -53.22 35.13 -31.43
CA THR A 483 -52.94 33.99 -32.34
C THR A 483 -51.62 33.24 -32.07
N GLN A 484 -51.77 31.98 -31.66
CA GLN A 484 -51.03 30.75 -32.02
C GLN A 484 -49.48 30.70 -32.08
N ALA A 485 -48.95 29.74 -31.31
CA ALA A 485 -47.56 29.30 -31.30
C ALA A 485 -47.18 28.44 -32.53
N GLU A 486 -45.93 28.57 -33.00
CA GLU A 486 -45.27 27.70 -33.99
C GLU A 486 -44.00 27.05 -33.38
N PRO A 487 -43.60 25.84 -33.81
CA PRO A 487 -42.72 24.94 -33.06
C PRO A 487 -41.23 25.02 -33.46
N ALA A 488 -40.35 24.53 -32.57
CA ALA A 488 -38.90 24.42 -32.76
C ALA A 488 -38.50 23.36 -33.81
N PRO A 489 -37.36 23.52 -34.53
CA PRO A 489 -36.93 22.60 -35.58
C PRO A 489 -36.41 21.27 -35.02
N GLN A 490 -36.83 20.16 -35.66
CA GLN A 490 -36.45 18.79 -35.32
C GLN A 490 -35.05 18.43 -35.84
N VAL A 491 -34.24 17.78 -35.01
CA VAL A 491 -32.90 17.29 -35.34
C VAL A 491 -33.00 15.93 -36.04
N ASP A 492 -32.38 15.82 -37.21
CA ASP A 492 -32.50 14.66 -38.11
C ASP A 492 -31.56 13.51 -37.70
N THR A 493 -32.06 12.64 -36.82
CA THR A 493 -31.34 11.52 -36.18
C THR A 493 -30.79 10.47 -37.16
N VAL A 494 -31.29 10.43 -38.39
CA VAL A 494 -30.90 9.46 -39.42
C VAL A 494 -29.51 9.77 -39.99
N THR A 495 -29.12 11.05 -40.04
CA THR A 495 -27.79 11.46 -40.51
C THR A 495 -26.69 11.13 -39.49
N LEU A 496 -26.99 11.30 -38.20
CA LEU A 496 -26.11 10.93 -37.09
C LEU A 496 -25.84 9.42 -37.05
N ALA A 497 -26.86 8.59 -37.28
CA ALA A 497 -26.70 7.14 -37.30
C ALA A 497 -25.77 6.65 -38.43
N LYS A 498 -25.83 7.28 -39.62
CA LYS A 498 -24.94 6.96 -40.74
C LYS A 498 -23.48 7.36 -40.49
N PHE A 499 -23.26 8.43 -39.73
CA PHE A 499 -21.91 8.87 -39.37
C PHE A 499 -21.20 7.84 -38.46
N PHE A 500 -21.87 7.37 -37.40
CA PHE A 500 -21.29 6.37 -36.50
C PHE A 500 -21.14 4.98 -37.13
N GLY A 501 -22.03 4.60 -38.04
CA GLY A 501 -21.91 3.33 -38.78
C GLY A 501 -20.65 3.26 -39.66
N ASN A 502 -20.23 4.38 -40.25
CA ASN A 502 -19.00 4.43 -41.06
C ASN A 502 -17.72 4.44 -40.23
N LEU A 503 -17.79 4.87 -38.97
CA LEU A 503 -16.64 4.87 -38.05
C LEU A 503 -16.29 3.45 -37.56
N MET A 504 -17.30 2.59 -37.36
CA MET A 504 -17.11 1.23 -36.83
C MET A 504 -16.66 0.19 -37.88
N ASN A 505 -16.80 0.47 -39.17
CA ASN A 505 -16.47 -0.48 -40.25
C ASN A 505 -15.03 -0.36 -40.80
N ARG A 506 -14.18 0.48 -40.20
CA ARG A 506 -12.76 0.58 -40.58
C ARG A 506 -11.93 -0.51 -39.87
N LYS A 507 -11.74 -1.66 -40.54
CA LYS A 507 -10.79 -2.72 -40.11
C LYS A 507 -9.32 -2.27 -40.35
N PRO A 508 -8.34 -2.66 -39.50
CA PRO A 508 -6.94 -2.32 -39.71
C PRO A 508 -6.34 -3.19 -40.81
N GLY A 509 -5.86 -2.56 -41.88
CA GLY A 509 -5.20 -3.22 -43.01
C GLY A 509 -3.73 -3.50 -42.73
N SER A 510 -3.37 -4.76 -42.96
CA SER A 510 -2.03 -5.34 -43.06
C SER A 510 -1.02 -4.50 -43.86
N GLY A 511 0.21 -4.41 -43.35
CA GLY A 511 1.36 -3.88 -44.07
C GLY A 511 1.78 -4.79 -45.21
N GLU A 512 1.86 -4.24 -46.41
CA GLU A 512 2.57 -4.83 -47.54
C GLU A 512 3.66 -3.88 -48.02
N THR A 513 4.82 -4.49 -48.19
CA THR A 513 6.09 -4.04 -48.74
C THR A 513 5.98 -3.18 -50.01
N LEU A 514 6.71 -2.07 -50.05
CA LEU A 514 7.12 -1.42 -51.31
C LEU A 514 8.64 -1.54 -51.48
N GLY A 515 9.03 -2.35 -52.46
CA GLY A 515 10.37 -2.35 -53.04
C GLY A 515 10.38 -1.60 -54.37
N LYS A 516 11.61 -1.18 -54.74
CA LYS A 516 12.10 -0.61 -56.01
C LYS A 516 12.04 0.91 -56.15
N THR A 517 13.20 1.52 -55.94
CA THR A 517 14.14 1.80 -57.05
C THR A 517 15.54 1.41 -56.63
#